data_AF-A0A850J620-F1
#
_entry.id   AF-A0A850J620-F1
#
_cell.length_a   1.000
_cell.length_b   1.000
_cell.length_c   1.000
_cell.angle_alpha   90.00
_cell.angle_beta   90.00
_cell.angle_gamma   90.00
#
_symmetry.space_group_name_H-M   'P 1'
#
loop_
_entity.id
_entity.type
_entity.pdbx_description
1 polymer ?
#
loop_
_entity_poly.entity_id
_entity_poly.type
_entity_poly.pdbx_seq_one_letter_code
_entity_poly.pdbx_strand_id
1 'polypeptide(L)'
;MGEQGEGPGTVQPAGDALKSHIPRSARVWNYLLGGKDNFEADRQAAEHSISVKPDMLEQARADRAFLGRAVRHLVAEGIRQFLDIGTGLPTADNTHQVAQRAAPECRIVYVDHDPLVLVHARALLTSSPEGECHYIDADLYEPDEILAQARNLLDFTQPIAVMLVGILHHVEGVEESHAIVHRLMSAMPSGSRLVINHPTSVVHGERSEQSARKWNESGGRPTVTLRTPDEIAAYFDGLDIEEPGVVSCSRWRPVPEIREPVVDAFGAVGRKP
;
A
#
# COMPACT_ATOMS: atom_id res chain seq x y z
N MET A 1 -50.64 -33.79 1.36
CA MET A 1 -49.30 -33.70 2.00
C MET A 1 -48.46 -32.87 1.05
N GLY A 2 -48.41 -31.56 1.26
CA GLY A 2 -47.82 -30.61 0.33
C GLY A 2 -46.35 -30.37 0.65
N GLU A 3 -45.51 -30.50 -0.36
CA GLU A 3 -44.09 -30.14 -0.37
C GLU A 3 -43.95 -28.63 -0.12
N GLN A 4 -43.13 -28.27 0.88
CA GLN A 4 -42.72 -26.88 1.10
C GLN A 4 -41.41 -26.65 0.33
N GLY A 5 -41.50 -25.85 -0.73
CA GLY A 5 -40.35 -25.36 -1.48
C GLY A 5 -39.55 -24.36 -0.67
N GLU A 6 -38.23 -24.52 -0.69
CA GLU A 6 -37.26 -23.54 -0.19
C GLU A 6 -37.42 -22.21 -0.92
N GLY A 7 -37.58 -21.12 -0.16
CA GLY A 7 -37.65 -19.77 -0.68
C GLY A 7 -36.29 -19.29 -1.22
N PRO A 8 -36.27 -18.34 -2.17
CA PRO A 8 -35.05 -17.87 -2.78
C PRO A 8 -34.18 -17.16 -1.73
N GLY A 9 -32.88 -17.51 -1.71
CA GLY A 9 -31.88 -16.90 -0.84
C GLY A 9 -31.91 -15.38 -0.94
N THR A 10 -31.98 -14.73 0.22
CA THR A 10 -31.91 -13.28 0.35
C THR A 10 -30.59 -12.77 -0.22
N VAL A 11 -30.65 -12.06 -1.34
CA VAL A 11 -29.52 -11.28 -1.84
C VAL A 11 -29.28 -10.16 -0.82
N GLN A 12 -28.21 -10.27 -0.02
CA GLN A 12 -27.79 -9.19 0.86
C GLN A 12 -27.51 -7.94 0.02
N PRO A 13 -27.99 -6.75 0.43
CA PRO A 13 -27.67 -5.53 -0.27
C PRO A 13 -26.15 -5.32 -0.27
N ALA A 14 -25.57 -4.93 -1.41
CA ALA A 14 -24.13 -4.78 -1.59
C ALA A 14 -23.45 -3.89 -0.51
N GLY A 15 -24.20 -2.98 0.13
CA GLY A 15 -23.72 -2.15 1.22
C GLY A 15 -23.33 -2.90 2.50
N ASP A 16 -24.00 -4.02 2.80
CA ASP A 16 -23.71 -4.81 4.01
C ASP A 16 -22.45 -5.66 3.84
N ALA A 17 -22.27 -6.25 2.64
CA ALA A 17 -21.06 -7.01 2.31
C ALA A 17 -19.81 -6.11 2.29
N LEU A 18 -19.94 -4.88 1.81
CA LEU A 18 -18.86 -3.90 1.77
C LEU A 18 -18.70 -3.10 3.08
N LYS A 19 -19.56 -3.32 4.08
CA LYS A 19 -19.60 -2.58 5.35
C LYS A 19 -19.50 -1.07 5.13
N SER A 20 -20.32 -0.52 4.25
CA SER A 20 -20.23 0.88 3.78
C SER A 20 -20.41 1.96 4.86
N HIS A 21 -20.88 1.57 6.04
CA HIS A 21 -21.05 2.43 7.21
C HIS A 21 -19.79 2.51 8.10
N ILE A 22 -18.77 1.69 7.85
CA ILE A 22 -17.49 1.70 8.58
C ILE A 22 -16.44 2.32 7.66
N PRO A 23 -15.76 3.39 8.09
CA PRO A 23 -14.72 3.99 7.27
C PRO A 23 -13.53 3.04 7.08
N ARG A 24 -13.05 2.94 5.84
CA ARG A 24 -11.93 2.06 5.45
C ARG A 24 -10.75 2.88 4.96
N SER A 25 -9.54 2.55 5.43
CA SER A 25 -8.30 3.26 5.09
C SER A 25 -8.16 3.49 3.57
N ALA A 26 -8.30 2.43 2.76
CA ALA A 26 -8.19 2.51 1.30
C ALA A 26 -9.23 3.45 0.66
N ARG A 27 -10.46 3.51 1.19
CA ARG A 27 -11.55 4.37 0.69
C ARG A 27 -11.35 5.83 1.09
N VAL A 28 -10.84 6.06 2.30
CA VAL A 28 -10.44 7.39 2.76
C VAL A 28 -9.29 7.93 1.89
N TRP A 29 -8.27 7.12 1.61
CA TRP A 29 -7.18 7.52 0.71
C TRP A 29 -7.68 7.76 -0.72
N ASN A 30 -8.61 6.94 -1.22
CA ASN A 30 -9.26 7.17 -2.51
C ASN A 30 -9.95 8.55 -2.55
N TYR A 31 -10.72 8.91 -1.51
CA TYR A 31 -11.35 10.22 -1.42
C TYR A 31 -10.34 11.38 -1.37
N LEU A 32 -9.30 11.28 -0.54
CA LEU A 32 -8.25 12.29 -0.42
C LEU A 32 -7.52 12.55 -1.75
N LEU A 33 -7.45 11.53 -2.62
CA LEU A 33 -6.85 11.62 -3.94
C LEU A 33 -7.85 12.02 -5.04
N GLY A 34 -9.08 12.42 -4.67
CA GLY A 34 -10.13 12.85 -5.61
C GLY A 34 -10.85 11.70 -6.33
N GLY A 35 -10.68 10.48 -5.85
CA GLY A 35 -11.38 9.28 -6.33
C GLY A 35 -12.86 9.25 -5.92
N LYS A 36 -13.61 8.34 -6.55
CA LYS A 36 -15.06 8.21 -6.37
C LYS A 36 -15.47 6.90 -5.67
N ASP A 37 -14.52 6.02 -5.41
CA ASP A 37 -14.74 4.69 -4.83
C ASP A 37 -14.70 4.78 -3.29
N ASN A 38 -15.62 5.57 -2.75
CA ASN A 38 -15.74 5.84 -1.31
C ASN A 38 -17.21 6.06 -0.93
N PHE A 39 -17.55 5.66 0.29
CA PHE A 39 -18.85 5.87 0.88
C PHE A 39 -18.88 7.12 1.76
N GLU A 40 -20.06 7.48 2.23
CA GLU A 40 -20.26 8.67 3.06
C GLU A 40 -19.48 8.60 4.37
N ALA A 41 -19.40 7.42 5.01
CA ALA A 41 -18.60 7.23 6.21
C ALA A 41 -17.11 7.52 5.98
N ASP A 42 -16.58 7.13 4.82
CA ASP A 42 -15.18 7.38 4.45
C ASP A 42 -14.92 8.88 4.28
N ARG A 43 -15.83 9.60 3.60
CA ARG A 43 -15.72 11.06 3.41
C ARG A 43 -15.75 11.81 4.74
N GLN A 44 -16.69 11.45 5.62
CA GLN A 44 -16.79 12.07 6.93
C GLN A 44 -15.53 11.82 7.78
N ALA A 45 -14.97 10.61 7.73
CA ALA A 45 -13.72 10.30 8.42
C ALA A 45 -12.54 11.08 7.84
N ALA A 46 -12.47 11.24 6.51
CA ALA A 46 -11.46 12.04 5.84
C ALA A 46 -11.55 13.53 6.23
N GLU A 47 -12.73 14.13 6.15
CA GLU A 47 -12.96 15.54 6.53
C GLU A 47 -12.66 15.79 8.01
N HIS A 48 -13.06 14.86 8.89
CA HIS A 48 -12.71 14.95 10.30
C HIS A 48 -11.19 14.91 10.50
N SER A 49 -10.51 14.00 9.80
CA SER A 49 -9.06 13.86 9.87
C SER A 49 -8.35 15.09 9.28
N ILE A 50 -8.85 15.70 8.20
CA ILE A 50 -8.33 16.95 7.63
C ILE A 50 -8.46 18.11 8.64
N SER A 51 -9.57 18.17 9.39
CA SER A 51 -9.77 19.23 10.41
C SER A 51 -8.71 19.22 11.52
N VAL A 52 -8.09 18.06 11.77
CA VAL A 52 -7.02 17.85 12.75
C VAL A 52 -5.64 17.92 12.09
N LYS A 53 -5.55 17.20 10.97
CA LYS A 53 -4.47 16.93 10.02
C LYS A 53 -4.49 17.75 8.71
N PRO A 54 -4.41 19.10 8.63
CA PRO A 54 -4.67 19.80 7.35
C PRO A 54 -3.78 19.39 6.17
N ASP A 55 -2.57 18.90 6.45
CA ASP A 55 -1.59 18.41 5.47
C ASP A 55 -1.88 16.98 4.97
N MET A 56 -2.96 16.33 5.37
CA MET A 56 -3.30 14.98 4.89
C MET A 56 -3.40 14.87 3.36
N LEU A 57 -3.94 15.89 2.69
CA LEU A 57 -3.99 15.91 1.22
C LEU A 57 -2.60 15.99 0.59
N GLU A 58 -1.69 16.74 1.22
CA GLU A 58 -0.30 16.84 0.78
C GLU A 58 0.43 15.52 1.02
N GLN A 59 0.19 14.86 2.15
CA GLN A 59 0.72 13.53 2.46
C GLN A 59 0.25 12.49 1.44
N ALA A 60 -1.05 12.41 1.15
CA ALA A 60 -1.58 11.45 0.17
C ALA A 60 -0.94 11.63 -1.22
N ARG A 61 -0.74 12.88 -1.65
CA ARG A 61 -0.05 13.20 -2.91
C ARG A 61 1.43 12.81 -2.86
N ALA A 62 2.12 13.10 -1.76
CA ALA A 62 3.52 12.76 -1.57
C ALA A 62 3.75 11.24 -1.56
N ASP A 63 2.85 10.46 -0.95
CA ASP A 63 2.91 9.00 -0.94
C ASP A 63 2.78 8.41 -2.36
N ARG A 64 1.84 8.93 -3.15
CA ARG A 64 1.70 8.54 -4.56
C ARG A 64 2.89 8.97 -5.41
N ALA A 65 3.40 10.18 -5.21
CA ALA A 65 4.58 10.66 -5.90
C ALA A 65 5.82 9.82 -5.56
N PHE A 66 5.99 9.43 -4.29
CA PHE A 66 7.03 8.53 -3.83
C PHE A 66 6.94 7.16 -4.51
N LEU A 67 5.76 6.52 -4.52
CA LEU A 67 5.54 5.25 -5.22
C LEU A 67 6.01 5.35 -6.67
N GLY A 68 5.55 6.38 -7.38
CA GLY A 68 5.93 6.59 -8.78
C GLY A 68 7.44 6.77 -8.97
N ARG A 69 8.10 7.52 -8.08
CA ARG A 69 9.56 7.72 -8.11
C ARG A 69 10.32 6.42 -7.84
N ALA A 70 9.93 5.68 -6.80
CA ALA A 70 10.55 4.41 -6.44
C ALA A 70 10.42 3.40 -7.58
N VAL A 71 9.23 3.22 -8.16
CA VAL A 71 9.01 2.29 -9.28
C VAL A 71 9.86 2.67 -10.49
N ARG A 72 9.87 3.94 -10.91
CA ARG A 72 10.72 4.38 -12.05
C ARG A 72 12.20 4.13 -11.80
N HIS A 73 12.67 4.42 -10.59
CA HIS A 73 14.04 4.15 -10.17
C HIS A 73 14.37 2.66 -10.26
N LEU A 74 13.51 1.80 -9.72
CA LEU A 74 13.72 0.35 -9.74
C LEU A 74 13.70 -0.25 -11.14
N VAL A 75 12.83 0.22 -12.03
CA VAL A 75 12.84 -0.20 -13.44
C VAL A 75 14.15 0.21 -14.12
N ALA A 76 14.66 1.41 -13.86
CA ALA A 76 15.95 1.87 -14.39
C ALA A 76 17.13 1.02 -13.88
N GLU A 77 17.04 0.53 -12.63
CA GLU A 77 18.01 -0.40 -12.03
C GLU A 77 17.85 -1.86 -12.50
N GLY A 78 16.93 -2.13 -13.44
CA GLY A 78 16.77 -3.44 -14.06
C GLY A 78 15.72 -4.35 -13.41
N ILE A 79 14.96 -3.89 -12.41
CA ILE A 79 13.84 -4.65 -11.87
C ILE A 79 12.73 -4.75 -12.93
N ARG A 80 12.16 -5.96 -13.08
CA ARG A 80 11.04 -6.24 -14.00
C ARG A 80 9.86 -6.93 -13.32
N GLN A 81 9.95 -7.20 -12.02
CA GLN A 81 8.96 -7.94 -11.26
C GLN A 81 8.64 -7.21 -9.97
N PHE A 82 7.36 -6.99 -9.71
CA PHE A 82 6.88 -6.29 -8.53
C PHE A 82 5.85 -7.14 -7.79
N LEU A 83 6.02 -7.27 -6.48
CA LEU A 83 5.04 -7.79 -5.54
C LEU A 83 4.55 -6.61 -4.69
N ASP A 84 3.36 -6.11 -4.98
CA ASP A 84 2.80 -4.90 -4.37
C ASP A 84 1.71 -5.27 -3.37
N ILE A 85 2.04 -5.16 -2.08
CA ILE A 85 1.19 -5.63 -0.98
C ILE A 85 0.55 -4.43 -0.28
N GLY A 86 -0.78 -4.46 -0.16
CA GLY A 86 -1.57 -3.31 0.28
C GLY A 86 -1.85 -2.36 -0.88
N THR A 87 -2.30 -2.92 -2.00
CA THR A 87 -2.50 -2.19 -3.26
C THR A 87 -3.44 -0.97 -3.11
N GLY A 88 -4.45 -1.12 -2.24
CA GLY A 88 -5.51 -0.14 -2.08
C GLY A 88 -6.36 0.01 -3.33
N LEU A 89 -7.22 1.03 -3.33
CA LEU A 89 -8.11 1.28 -4.47
C LEU A 89 -7.33 1.91 -5.63
N PRO A 90 -7.73 1.61 -6.89
CA PRO A 90 -7.10 2.20 -8.07
C PRO A 90 -7.10 3.72 -8.01
N THR A 91 -5.96 4.31 -8.32
CA THR A 91 -5.83 5.75 -8.52
C THR A 91 -5.14 6.03 -9.85
N ALA A 92 -4.87 7.30 -10.16
CA ALA A 92 -3.91 7.61 -11.22
C ALA A 92 -2.54 7.01 -10.89
N ASP A 93 -1.84 6.52 -11.91
CA ASP A 93 -0.47 6.00 -11.83
C ASP A 93 -0.29 4.83 -10.85
N ASN A 94 -1.07 3.77 -11.05
CA ASN A 94 -0.85 2.50 -10.35
C ASN A 94 0.53 1.92 -10.70
N THR A 95 1.08 1.08 -9.81
CA THR A 95 2.42 0.47 -9.94
C THR A 95 2.71 -0.09 -11.33
N HIS A 96 1.81 -0.89 -11.90
CA HIS A 96 1.99 -1.44 -13.26
C HIS A 96 2.02 -0.36 -14.34
N GLN A 97 1.19 0.67 -14.24
CA GLN A 97 1.15 1.76 -15.22
C GLN A 97 2.48 2.53 -15.21
N VAL A 98 3.03 2.78 -14.01
CA VAL A 98 4.33 3.44 -13.87
C VAL A 98 5.44 2.54 -14.43
N ALA A 99 5.45 1.26 -14.07
CA ALA A 99 6.49 0.32 -14.47
C ALA A 99 6.46 0.06 -15.99
N GLN A 100 5.30 -0.29 -16.54
CA GLN A 100 5.12 -0.68 -17.94
C GLN A 100 5.27 0.49 -18.92
N ARG A 101 5.05 1.74 -18.48
CA ARG A 101 5.45 2.91 -19.29
C ARG A 101 6.96 3.00 -19.50
N ALA A 102 7.76 2.53 -18.54
CA ALA A 102 9.21 2.55 -18.61
C ALA A 102 9.78 1.26 -19.23
N ALA A 103 9.16 0.11 -18.96
CA ALA A 103 9.54 -1.20 -19.49
C ALA A 103 8.26 -2.07 -19.65
N PRO A 104 7.67 -2.13 -20.86
CA PRO A 104 6.36 -2.74 -21.12
C PRO A 104 6.23 -4.19 -20.65
N GLU A 105 7.33 -4.93 -20.56
CA GLU A 105 7.41 -6.32 -20.12
C GLU A 105 7.29 -6.53 -18.60
N CYS A 106 7.19 -5.46 -17.80
CA CYS A 106 7.11 -5.58 -16.35
C CYS A 106 5.90 -6.41 -15.89
N ARG A 107 6.15 -7.30 -14.93
CA ARG A 107 5.15 -8.13 -14.26
C ARG A 107 4.84 -7.61 -12.87
N ILE A 108 3.56 -7.45 -12.57
CA ILE A 108 3.09 -6.93 -11.30
C ILE A 108 2.09 -7.91 -10.69
N VAL A 109 2.33 -8.30 -9.45
CA VAL A 109 1.38 -9.03 -8.61
C VAL A 109 0.91 -8.10 -7.51
N TYR A 110 -0.36 -7.73 -7.56
CA TYR A 110 -1.03 -6.96 -6.53
C TYR A 110 -1.58 -7.88 -5.45
N VAL A 111 -1.50 -7.46 -4.19
CA VAL A 111 -2.04 -8.16 -3.03
C VAL A 111 -2.86 -7.19 -2.19
N ASP A 112 -4.10 -7.54 -1.89
CA ASP A 112 -4.95 -6.83 -0.95
C ASP A 112 -6.12 -7.73 -0.51
N HIS A 113 -6.64 -7.49 0.70
CA HIS A 113 -7.75 -8.26 1.27
C HIS A 113 -9.03 -7.42 1.46
N ASP A 114 -9.04 -6.13 1.10
CA ASP A 114 -10.28 -5.34 1.14
C ASP A 114 -11.25 -5.80 0.05
N PRO A 115 -12.49 -6.23 0.40
CA PRO A 115 -13.46 -6.71 -0.59
C PRO A 115 -13.76 -5.69 -1.70
N LEU A 116 -13.65 -4.39 -1.41
CA LEU A 116 -13.86 -3.37 -2.44
C LEU A 116 -12.69 -3.36 -3.44
N VAL A 117 -11.45 -3.53 -2.97
CA VAL A 117 -10.28 -3.63 -3.86
C VAL A 117 -10.43 -4.84 -4.79
N LEU A 118 -10.89 -5.98 -4.27
CA LEU A 118 -11.16 -7.17 -5.09
C LEU A 118 -12.21 -6.90 -6.17
N VAL A 119 -13.29 -6.18 -5.86
CA VAL A 119 -14.31 -5.78 -6.86
C VAL A 119 -13.68 -4.92 -7.98
N HIS A 120 -12.73 -4.06 -7.62
CA HIS A 120 -12.01 -3.20 -8.56
C HIS A 120 -10.75 -3.86 -9.16
N ALA A 121 -10.39 -5.08 -8.78
CA ALA A 121 -9.19 -5.75 -9.27
C ALA A 121 -9.16 -5.82 -10.81
N ARG A 122 -10.30 -6.05 -11.47
CA ARG A 122 -10.39 -6.02 -12.94
C ARG A 122 -9.91 -4.69 -13.56
N ALA A 123 -10.12 -3.57 -12.87
CA ALA A 123 -9.61 -2.27 -13.31
C ALA A 123 -8.10 -2.12 -13.09
N LEU A 124 -7.53 -2.77 -12.06
CA LEU A 124 -6.08 -2.83 -11.81
C LEU A 124 -5.33 -3.71 -12.81
N LEU A 125 -5.99 -4.74 -13.36
CA LEU A 125 -5.35 -5.78 -14.18
C LEU A 125 -5.29 -5.46 -15.68
N THR A 126 -5.46 -4.19 -16.07
CA THR A 126 -5.28 -3.78 -17.48
C THR A 126 -3.79 -3.58 -17.77
N SER A 127 -3.11 -4.68 -18.12
CA SER A 127 -1.68 -4.70 -18.45
C SER A 127 -1.39 -4.23 -19.89
N SER A 128 -0.13 -3.86 -20.15
CA SER A 128 0.45 -3.85 -21.50
C SER A 128 0.37 -5.24 -22.16
N PRO A 129 0.39 -5.31 -23.52
CA PRO A 129 0.46 -6.58 -24.25
C PRO A 129 1.69 -7.44 -23.92
N GLU A 130 2.81 -6.82 -23.58
CA GLU A 130 4.09 -7.47 -23.28
C GLU A 130 4.26 -7.86 -21.81
N GLY A 131 3.49 -7.22 -20.92
CA GLY A 131 3.58 -7.40 -19.48
C GLY A 131 2.45 -8.25 -18.91
N GLU A 132 2.46 -8.40 -17.60
CA GLU A 132 1.41 -9.13 -16.88
C GLU A 132 1.01 -8.39 -15.60
N CYS A 133 -0.29 -8.36 -15.31
CA CYS A 133 -0.81 -7.92 -14.03
C CYS A 133 -1.65 -9.07 -13.45
N HIS A 134 -1.35 -9.44 -12.21
CA HIS A 134 -2.11 -10.43 -11.45
C HIS A 134 -2.55 -9.87 -10.10
N TYR A 135 -3.53 -10.51 -9.48
CA TYR A 135 -4.06 -10.13 -8.17
C TYR A 135 -4.14 -11.36 -7.27
N ILE A 136 -3.72 -11.21 -6.01
CA ILE A 136 -3.85 -12.18 -4.93
C ILE A 136 -4.76 -11.56 -3.86
N ASP A 137 -5.85 -12.27 -3.53
CA ASP A 137 -6.65 -11.98 -2.34
C ASP A 137 -5.98 -12.70 -1.16
N ALA A 138 -5.21 -11.96 -0.36
CA ALA A 138 -4.53 -12.47 0.81
C ALA A 138 -4.27 -11.35 1.82
N ASP A 139 -4.20 -11.73 3.10
CA ASP A 139 -3.91 -10.80 4.19
C ASP A 139 -2.39 -10.61 4.36
N LEU A 140 -1.95 -9.37 4.64
CA LEU A 140 -0.56 -9.05 4.96
C LEU A 140 -0.04 -9.85 6.17
N TYR A 141 -0.92 -10.21 7.11
CA TYR A 141 -0.56 -11.05 8.27
C TYR A 141 -0.25 -12.50 7.88
N GLU A 142 -0.50 -12.91 6.63
CA GLU A 142 -0.27 -14.25 6.11
C GLU A 142 0.81 -14.26 5.00
N PRO A 143 2.07 -13.85 5.30
CA PRO A 143 3.11 -13.71 4.28
C PRO A 143 3.45 -15.03 3.57
N ASP A 144 3.24 -16.18 4.21
CA ASP A 144 3.45 -17.49 3.60
C ASP A 144 2.43 -17.81 2.51
N GLU A 145 1.17 -17.41 2.69
CA GLU A 145 0.15 -17.56 1.66
C GLU A 145 0.48 -16.67 0.45
N ILE A 146 0.81 -15.39 0.72
CA ILE A 146 1.23 -14.44 -0.32
C ILE A 146 2.39 -15.02 -1.14
N LEU A 147 3.44 -15.51 -0.46
CA LEU A 147 4.61 -16.08 -1.12
C LEU A 147 4.27 -17.35 -1.92
N ALA A 148 3.42 -18.23 -1.38
CA ALA A 148 3.03 -19.46 -2.06
C ALA A 148 2.29 -19.16 -3.38
N GLN A 149 1.37 -18.19 -3.37
CA GLN A 149 0.65 -17.76 -4.57
C GLN A 149 1.56 -17.00 -5.54
N ALA A 150 2.38 -16.06 -5.04
CA ALA A 150 3.29 -15.25 -5.85
C ALA A 150 4.33 -16.10 -6.62
N ARG A 151 4.76 -17.25 -6.08
CA ARG A 151 5.68 -18.18 -6.76
C ARG A 151 5.13 -18.75 -8.07
N ASN A 152 3.82 -18.74 -8.26
CA ASN A 152 3.20 -19.20 -9.50
C ASN A 152 3.10 -18.09 -10.56
N LEU A 153 3.35 -16.83 -10.16
CA LEU A 153 3.10 -15.63 -10.98
C LEU A 153 4.37 -14.84 -11.27
N LEU A 154 5.38 -14.93 -10.39
CA LEU A 154 6.68 -14.29 -10.52
C LEU A 154 7.79 -15.35 -10.61
N ASP A 155 8.87 -15.00 -11.28
CA ASP A 155 10.10 -15.77 -11.35
C ASP A 155 11.01 -15.43 -10.16
N PHE A 156 10.99 -16.27 -9.13
CA PHE A 156 11.81 -16.14 -7.91
C PHE A 156 13.31 -16.48 -8.14
N THR A 157 13.73 -16.78 -9.36
CA THR A 157 15.15 -16.88 -9.72
C THR A 157 15.73 -15.52 -10.14
N GLN A 158 14.88 -14.52 -10.35
CA GLN A 158 15.26 -13.16 -10.74
C GLN A 158 14.83 -12.15 -9.68
N PRO A 159 15.51 -10.99 -9.56
CA PRO A 159 15.15 -9.94 -8.61
C PRO A 159 13.67 -9.51 -8.67
N ILE A 160 13.07 -9.36 -7.49
CA ILE A 160 11.69 -8.88 -7.30
C ILE A 160 11.72 -7.64 -6.40
N ALA A 161 10.93 -6.62 -6.72
CA ALA A 161 10.66 -5.51 -5.81
C ALA A 161 9.41 -5.82 -4.96
N VAL A 162 9.59 -5.91 -3.64
CA VAL A 162 8.51 -5.98 -2.67
C VAL A 162 8.13 -4.56 -2.27
N MET A 163 6.90 -4.15 -2.59
CA MET A 163 6.35 -2.85 -2.26
C MET A 163 5.42 -2.98 -1.06
N LEU A 164 5.72 -2.22 0.00
CA LEU A 164 4.93 -2.11 1.23
C LEU A 164 4.69 -0.61 1.50
N VAL A 165 3.98 0.03 0.58
CA VAL A 165 3.77 1.48 0.58
C VAL A 165 2.45 1.80 1.27
N GLY A 166 2.52 2.35 2.48
CA GLY A 166 1.31 2.77 3.20
C GLY A 166 0.44 1.61 3.70
N ILE A 167 1.04 0.46 4.03
CA ILE A 167 0.31 -0.73 4.50
C ILE A 167 0.74 -1.20 5.90
N LEU A 168 2.03 -1.14 6.23
CA LEU A 168 2.58 -1.70 7.48
C LEU A 168 2.09 -1.00 8.75
N HIS A 169 1.55 0.22 8.64
CA HIS A 169 0.95 0.92 9.77
C HIS A 169 -0.40 0.31 10.21
N HIS A 170 -0.94 -0.62 9.43
CA HIS A 170 -2.09 -1.46 9.80
C HIS A 170 -1.70 -2.70 10.61
N VAL A 171 -0.40 -2.93 10.81
CA VAL A 171 0.12 -3.93 11.75
C VAL A 171 0.40 -3.26 13.09
N GLU A 172 -0.33 -3.66 14.13
CA GLU A 172 -0.26 -3.02 15.46
C GLU A 172 1.07 -3.28 16.16
N GLY A 173 1.58 -4.52 16.10
CA GLY A 173 2.86 -4.88 16.71
C GLY A 173 4.07 -4.44 15.88
N VAL A 174 5.06 -3.80 16.51
CA VAL A 174 6.34 -3.49 15.85
C VAL A 174 7.13 -4.77 15.51
N GLU A 175 7.22 -5.71 16.45
CA GLU A 175 7.91 -6.99 16.24
C GLU A 175 7.21 -7.84 15.16
N GLU A 176 5.88 -7.84 15.16
CA GLU A 176 5.08 -8.56 14.16
C GLU A 176 5.25 -7.96 12.77
N SER A 177 5.22 -6.63 12.64
CA SER A 177 5.43 -5.97 11.34
C SER A 177 6.84 -6.22 10.81
N HIS A 178 7.85 -6.21 11.68
CA HIS A 178 9.23 -6.56 11.33
C HIS A 178 9.34 -8.03 10.89
N ALA A 179 8.69 -8.94 11.61
CA ALA A 179 8.67 -10.36 11.26
C ALA A 179 8.03 -10.63 9.89
N ILE A 180 6.95 -9.93 9.54
CA ILE A 180 6.31 -9.99 8.22
C ILE A 180 7.29 -9.55 7.13
N VAL A 181 7.93 -8.39 7.29
CA VAL A 181 8.91 -7.86 6.32
C VAL A 181 10.09 -8.82 6.15
N HIS A 182 10.66 -9.29 7.27
CA HIS A 182 11.76 -10.24 7.27
C HIS A 182 11.38 -11.54 6.56
N ARG A 183 10.16 -12.05 6.80
CA ARG A 183 9.67 -13.27 6.14
C ARG A 183 9.55 -13.10 4.63
N LEU A 184 8.94 -12.01 4.17
CA LEU A 184 8.81 -11.68 2.75
C LEU A 184 10.19 -11.57 2.08
N MET A 185 11.10 -10.77 2.66
CA MET A 185 12.42 -10.52 2.09
C MET A 185 13.35 -11.74 2.15
N SER A 186 13.20 -12.61 3.15
CA SER A 186 13.96 -13.88 3.23
C SER A 186 13.72 -14.77 2.02
N ALA A 187 12.50 -14.77 1.46
CA ALA A 187 12.13 -15.58 0.30
C ALA A 187 12.61 -15.02 -1.05
N MET A 188 12.98 -13.73 -1.11
CA MET A 188 13.40 -13.06 -2.35
C MET A 188 14.84 -13.40 -2.75
N PRO A 189 15.19 -13.49 -4.03
CA PRO A 189 16.58 -13.69 -4.46
C PRO A 189 17.45 -12.44 -4.23
N SER A 190 18.78 -12.62 -4.20
CA SER A 190 19.75 -11.51 -4.15
C SER A 190 19.51 -10.49 -5.26
N GLY A 191 19.77 -9.21 -4.97
CA GLY A 191 19.47 -8.12 -5.88
C GLY A 191 18.00 -7.69 -5.91
N SER A 192 17.12 -8.35 -5.15
CA SER A 192 15.74 -7.88 -4.91
C SER A 192 15.70 -6.55 -4.15
N ARG A 193 14.53 -5.91 -4.11
CA ARG A 193 14.34 -4.60 -3.48
C ARG A 193 13.17 -4.62 -2.51
N LEU A 194 13.33 -3.92 -1.40
CA LEU A 194 12.26 -3.58 -0.48
C LEU A 194 11.96 -2.09 -0.63
N VAL A 195 10.68 -1.73 -0.78
CA VAL A 195 10.22 -0.34 -0.78
C VAL A 195 9.20 -0.16 0.32
N ILE A 196 9.45 0.75 1.26
CA ILE A 196 8.53 1.06 2.35
C ILE A 196 8.17 2.53 2.31
N ASN A 197 6.90 2.81 2.58
CA ASN A 197 6.40 4.12 3.00
C ASN A 197 5.60 3.91 4.29
N HIS A 198 5.93 4.64 5.34
CA HIS A 198 5.31 4.48 6.65
C HIS A 198 5.08 5.83 7.35
N PRO A 199 3.89 6.06 7.94
CA PRO A 199 3.63 7.27 8.70
C PRO A 199 4.41 7.33 10.03
N THR A 200 4.81 8.53 10.41
CA THR A 200 5.51 8.90 11.64
C THR A 200 4.91 10.19 12.21
N SER A 201 5.47 10.70 13.31
CA SER A 201 5.09 11.98 13.93
C SER A 201 6.22 13.01 13.98
N VAL A 202 7.34 12.77 13.29
CA VAL A 202 8.55 13.62 13.37
C VAL A 202 8.32 15.07 12.94
N VAL A 203 7.50 15.31 11.91
CA VAL A 203 7.33 16.63 11.29
C VAL A 203 6.26 17.44 12.02
N HIS A 204 5.11 16.83 12.33
CA HIS A 204 3.98 17.55 12.93
C HIS A 204 3.63 17.13 14.37
N GLY A 205 4.41 16.21 14.96
CA GLY A 205 4.33 15.83 16.38
C GLY A 205 2.95 15.35 16.81
N GLU A 206 2.46 15.96 17.89
CA GLU A 206 1.17 15.67 18.52
C GLU A 206 -0.03 15.72 17.55
N ARG A 207 0.03 16.51 16.46
CA ARG A 207 -1.05 16.53 15.46
C ARG A 207 -1.17 15.19 14.72
N SER A 208 -0.04 14.59 14.35
CA SER A 208 -0.03 13.29 13.68
C SER A 208 -0.49 12.19 14.63
N GLU A 209 -0.05 12.23 15.89
CA GLU A 209 -0.50 11.29 16.92
C GLU A 209 -2.00 11.43 17.21
N GLN A 210 -2.51 12.65 17.35
CA GLN A 210 -3.93 12.91 17.57
C GLN A 210 -4.78 12.43 16.39
N SER A 211 -4.31 12.61 15.15
CA SER A 211 -4.98 12.11 13.95
C SER A 211 -5.08 10.58 13.97
N ALA A 212 -3.99 9.88 14.29
CA ALA A 212 -3.99 8.41 14.40
C ALA A 212 -4.89 7.91 15.54
N ARG A 213 -4.82 8.54 16.73
CA ARG A 213 -5.70 8.20 17.87
C ARG A 213 -7.18 8.33 17.51
N LYS A 214 -7.58 9.45 16.90
CA LYS A 214 -8.96 9.69 16.47
C LYS A 214 -9.45 8.71 15.42
N TRP A 215 -8.60 8.35 14.46
CA TRP A 215 -8.93 7.30 13.49
C TRP A 215 -9.27 5.99 14.21
N ASN A 216 -8.41 5.55 15.13
CA ASN A 216 -8.58 4.30 15.88
C ASN A 216 -9.82 4.33 16.78
N GLU A 217 -10.05 5.43 17.50
CA GLU A 217 -11.19 5.63 18.39
C GLU A 217 -12.53 5.75 17.65
N SER A 218 -12.53 6.32 16.43
CA SER A 218 -13.75 6.47 15.62
C SER A 218 -14.25 5.16 15.00
N GLY A 219 -13.50 4.06 15.16
CA GLY A 219 -13.82 2.78 14.55
C GLY A 219 -13.30 2.63 13.12
N GLY A 220 -12.39 3.51 12.68
CA GLY A 220 -11.67 3.36 11.42
C GLY A 220 -10.94 2.02 11.33
N ARG A 221 -10.98 1.39 10.16
CA ARG A 221 -10.35 0.07 9.93
C ARG A 221 -9.50 0.01 8.66
N PRO A 222 -8.36 -0.69 8.68
CA PRO A 222 -7.68 -1.20 9.87
C PRO A 222 -7.18 -0.07 10.79
N THR A 223 -6.74 -0.39 12.01
CA THR A 223 -6.13 0.58 12.93
C THR A 223 -4.84 1.17 12.32
N VAL A 224 -4.42 2.34 12.80
CA VAL A 224 -3.20 3.02 12.34
C VAL A 224 -2.23 3.15 13.50
N THR A 225 -1.01 2.67 13.27
CA THR A 225 0.12 2.76 14.19
C THR A 225 1.22 3.59 13.55
N LEU A 226 1.60 4.70 14.19
CA LEU A 226 2.77 5.49 13.78
C LEU A 226 4.04 4.81 14.28
N ARG A 227 5.13 4.92 13.54
CA ARG A 227 6.45 4.42 13.94
C ARG A 227 7.50 5.52 13.89
N THR A 228 8.51 5.41 14.74
CA THR A 228 9.69 6.28 14.74
C THR A 228 10.56 5.99 13.51
N PRO A 229 11.43 6.94 13.10
CA PRO A 229 12.37 6.68 12.01
C PRO A 229 13.27 5.47 12.23
N ASP A 230 13.68 5.21 13.47
CA ASP A 230 14.53 4.06 13.81
C ASP A 230 13.78 2.73 13.63
N GLU A 231 12.52 2.65 14.09
CA GLU A 231 11.66 1.48 13.85
C GLU A 231 11.35 1.28 12.36
N ILE A 232 11.28 2.36 11.58
CA ILE A 232 11.11 2.30 10.12
C ILE A 232 12.41 1.83 9.44
N ALA A 233 13.57 2.31 9.90
CA ALA A 233 14.87 1.91 9.37
C ALA A 233 15.16 0.42 9.64
N ALA A 234 14.75 -0.10 10.80
CA ALA A 234 14.91 -1.50 11.17
C ALA A 234 14.14 -2.48 10.26
N TYR A 235 13.12 -2.05 9.51
CA TYR A 235 12.53 -2.88 8.46
C TYR A 235 13.54 -3.30 7.37
N PHE A 236 14.63 -2.56 7.23
CA PHE A 236 15.68 -2.81 6.26
C PHE A 236 16.89 -3.56 6.85
N ASP A 237 16.77 -4.12 8.06
CA ASP A 237 17.84 -4.91 8.67
C ASP A 237 18.30 -6.05 7.74
N GLY A 238 19.62 -6.10 7.47
CA GLY A 238 20.22 -7.04 6.53
C GLY A 238 20.09 -6.65 5.04
N LEU A 239 19.58 -5.45 4.73
CA LEU A 239 19.53 -4.87 3.39
C LEU A 239 20.45 -3.66 3.28
N ASP A 240 20.95 -3.40 2.07
CA ASP A 240 21.70 -2.19 1.74
C ASP A 240 20.73 -1.07 1.42
N ILE A 241 20.50 -0.15 2.37
CA ILE A 241 19.61 0.99 2.16
C ILE A 241 20.20 1.92 1.10
N GLU A 242 19.42 2.23 0.07
CA GLU A 242 19.83 3.14 -1.00
C GLU A 242 19.73 4.60 -0.56
N GLU A 243 20.66 5.43 -1.04
CA GLU A 243 20.62 6.88 -0.85
C GLU A 243 19.28 7.48 -1.35
N PRO A 244 18.66 8.41 -0.61
CA PRO A 244 19.19 9.15 0.56
C PRO A 244 18.91 8.50 1.93
N GLY A 245 18.62 7.20 1.99
CA GLY A 245 18.23 6.54 3.23
C GLY A 245 16.75 6.71 3.58
N VAL A 246 16.45 6.63 4.87
CA VAL A 246 15.09 6.79 5.42
C VAL A 246 14.81 8.28 5.66
N VAL A 247 13.98 8.86 4.80
CA VAL A 247 13.63 10.28 4.81
C VAL A 247 12.13 10.46 4.63
N SER A 248 11.60 11.67 4.85
CA SER A 248 10.24 12.00 4.39
C SER A 248 10.08 11.61 2.92
N CYS A 249 8.99 10.94 2.55
CA CYS A 249 8.80 10.35 1.23
C CYS A 249 8.89 11.41 0.11
N SER A 250 8.45 12.64 0.38
CA SER A 250 8.60 13.85 -0.45
C SER A 250 10.05 14.25 -0.75
N ARG A 251 11.02 13.80 0.07
CA ARG A 251 12.46 14.08 -0.04
C ARG A 251 13.25 12.89 -0.58
N TRP A 252 12.60 11.75 -0.81
CA TRP A 252 13.25 10.62 -1.45
C TRP A 252 13.34 10.85 -2.97
N ARG A 253 14.56 11.12 -3.44
CA ARG A 253 14.92 11.39 -4.85
C ARG A 253 13.94 12.33 -5.58
N PRO A 254 13.65 13.53 -5.03
CA PRO A 254 12.61 14.42 -5.55
C PRO A 254 12.95 14.90 -6.96
N VAL A 255 11.90 15.28 -7.70
CA VAL A 255 12.07 16.00 -8.97
C VAL A 255 12.58 17.41 -8.63
N PRO A 256 13.78 17.83 -9.10
CA PRO A 256 14.42 19.06 -8.65
C PRO A 256 13.58 20.34 -8.82
N GLU A 257 12.73 20.36 -9.85
CA GLU A 257 11.88 21.50 -10.19
C GLU A 257 10.63 21.60 -9.31
N ILE A 258 10.28 20.53 -8.58
CA ILE A 258 9.07 20.45 -7.76
C ILE A 258 9.44 20.53 -6.28
N ARG A 259 9.06 21.64 -5.63
CA ARG A 259 9.21 21.80 -4.19
C ARG A 259 8.00 21.24 -3.45
N GLU A 260 8.04 19.95 -3.15
CA GLU A 260 7.05 19.31 -2.28
C GLU A 260 7.31 19.67 -0.79
N PRO A 261 6.26 19.88 0.03
CA PRO A 261 6.40 20.05 1.46
C PRO A 261 6.90 18.75 2.12
N VAL A 262 7.56 18.89 3.27
CA VAL A 262 7.95 17.72 4.08
C VAL A 262 6.69 17.17 4.75
N VAL A 263 6.48 15.86 4.65
CA VAL A 263 5.31 15.17 5.21
C VAL A 263 5.71 14.13 6.24
N ASP A 264 4.77 13.77 7.09
CA ASP A 264 4.90 12.75 8.15
C ASP A 264 4.82 11.30 7.64
N ALA A 265 5.07 11.07 6.36
CA ALA A 265 5.27 9.73 5.80
C ALA A 265 6.73 9.60 5.39
N PHE A 266 7.44 8.63 5.94
CA PHE A 266 8.85 8.37 5.64
C PHE A 266 8.94 7.20 4.67
N GLY A 267 9.86 7.28 3.71
CA GLY A 267 10.05 6.25 2.70
C GLY A 267 11.52 5.99 2.39
N ALA A 268 11.79 4.74 2.02
CA ALA A 268 13.13 4.26 1.65
C ALA A 268 13.05 3.07 0.69
N VAL A 269 14.18 2.79 0.08
CA VAL A 269 14.42 1.61 -0.77
C VAL A 269 15.66 0.90 -0.24
N GLY A 270 15.59 -0.43 -0.09
CA GLY A 270 16.73 -1.25 0.32
C GLY A 270 16.97 -2.41 -0.63
N ARG A 271 18.25 -2.69 -0.90
CA ARG A 271 18.71 -3.79 -1.73
C ARG A 271 19.01 -5.02 -0.89
N LYS A 272 18.47 -6.16 -1.30
CA LYS A 272 18.93 -7.46 -0.78
C LYS A 272 20.31 -7.78 -1.36
N PRO A 273 21.34 -8.03 -0.52
CA PRO A 273 22.67 -8.44 -0.98
C PRO A 273 22.64 -9.69 -1.87
#